data_AF-A0A529AAE0-F1
#
_entry.id   AF-A0A529AAE0-F1
#
_cell.length_a   1.000
_cell.length_b   1.000
_cell.length_c   1.000
_cell.angle_alpha   90.00
_cell.angle_beta   90.00
_cell.angle_gamma   90.00
#
_symmetry.space_group_name_H-M   'P 1'
#
loop_
_entity.id
_entity.type
_entity.pdbx_description
1 polymer ?
#
loop_
_entity_poly.entity_id
_entity_poly.type
_entity_poly.pdbx_seq_one_letter_code
_entity_poly.pdbx_strand_id
1 'polypeptide(L)'
;MKSIEAYGELTEPATFTIQRLLPGPIERVWAHLTESDLRRQWMAAGQMEMKAGTSFELVWRNDELTDPPGQRPAGFPEEHRMEGRITELDAPRKLAITWGNTGGVSFSLEPKGNDVLLT
;
A
#
# COMPACT_ATOMS: atom_id res chain seq x y z
N MET A 1 22.43 -8.80 10.31
CA MET A 1 21.44 -8.12 9.45
C MET A 1 20.32 -9.13 9.22
N LYS A 2 19.06 -8.81 9.54
CA LYS A 2 17.95 -9.76 9.35
C LYS A 2 17.81 -10.03 7.85
N SER A 3 17.73 -11.30 7.45
CA SER A 3 17.52 -11.66 6.04
C SER A 3 16.10 -11.26 5.63
N ILE A 4 15.90 -10.86 4.38
CA ILE A 4 14.55 -10.56 3.88
C ILE A 4 13.90 -11.90 3.54
N GLU A 5 12.87 -12.25 4.31
CA GLU A 5 12.17 -13.51 4.15
C GLU A 5 11.25 -13.50 2.93
N ALA A 6 11.12 -14.66 2.28
CA ALA A 6 10.23 -14.81 1.12
C ALA A 6 8.75 -14.62 1.48
N TYR A 7 8.39 -14.85 2.75
CA TYR A 7 7.03 -14.76 3.27
C TYR A 7 6.89 -13.58 4.23
N GLY A 8 5.65 -13.18 4.51
CA GLY A 8 5.38 -12.30 5.64
C GLY A 8 5.36 -13.08 6.95
N GLU A 9 5.61 -12.37 8.06
CA GLU A 9 5.70 -12.95 9.40
C GLU A 9 4.66 -12.33 10.32
N LEU A 10 4.09 -13.13 11.23
CA LEU A 10 3.33 -12.62 12.37
C LEU A 10 4.34 -12.14 13.42
N THR A 11 4.64 -10.84 13.45
CA THR A 11 5.65 -10.26 14.34
C THR A 11 5.10 -9.97 15.74
N GLU A 12 3.78 -9.86 15.87
CA GLU A 12 3.04 -9.72 17.13
C GLU A 12 1.68 -10.43 16.98
N PRO A 13 0.92 -10.72 18.06
CA PRO A 13 -0.32 -11.49 17.99
C PRO A 13 -1.37 -11.01 16.97
N ALA A 14 -1.35 -9.72 16.63
CA ALA A 14 -2.27 -9.11 15.65
C ALA A 14 -1.54 -8.30 14.56
N THR A 15 -0.22 -8.47 14.41
CA THR A 15 0.58 -7.68 13.46
C THR A 15 1.27 -8.60 12.46
N PHE A 16 0.85 -8.51 11.19
CA PHE A 16 1.47 -9.19 10.06
C PHE A 16 2.41 -8.23 9.32
N THR A 17 3.69 -8.57 9.25
CA THR A 17 4.73 -7.75 8.64
C THR A 17 5.25 -8.42 7.37
N ILE A 18 5.34 -7.65 6.28
CA ILE A 18 5.95 -8.09 5.01
C ILE A 18 7.13 -7.18 4.73
N GLN A 19 8.27 -7.74 4.30
CA GLN A 19 9.42 -6.93 3.89
C GLN A 19 9.84 -7.25 2.47
N ARG A 20 10.08 -6.23 1.65
CA ARG A 20 10.54 -6.37 0.27
C ARG A 20 11.60 -5.33 -0.06
N LEU A 21 12.63 -5.75 -0.77
CA LEU A 21 13.61 -4.84 -1.36
C LEU A 21 13.12 -4.47 -2.77
N LEU A 22 12.85 -3.20 -3.00
CA LEU A 22 12.34 -2.67 -4.26
C LEU A 22 13.44 -1.87 -4.96
N PRO A 23 13.61 -2.03 -6.29
CA PRO A 23 14.65 -1.33 -7.02
C PRO A 23 14.30 0.15 -7.25
N GLY A 24 15.31 1.00 -7.22
CA GLY A 24 15.20 2.42 -7.52
C GLY A 24 15.08 3.31 -6.29
N PRO A 25 14.93 4.63 -6.49
CA PRO A 25 14.98 5.60 -5.40
C PRO A 25 13.68 5.61 -4.59
N ILE A 26 13.76 6.07 -3.34
CA ILE A 26 12.62 6.12 -2.40
C ILE A 26 11.44 6.93 -2.95
N GLU A 27 11.72 7.98 -3.72
CA GLU A 27 10.70 8.83 -4.34
C GLU A 27 9.82 8.04 -5.32
N ARG A 28 10.40 7.06 -6.05
CA ARG A 28 9.64 6.21 -6.96
C ARG A 28 8.67 5.31 -6.19
N VAL A 29 9.14 4.69 -5.10
CA VAL A 29 8.29 3.82 -4.27
C VAL A 29 7.21 4.65 -3.58
N TRP A 30 7.56 5.81 -3.03
CA TRP A 30 6.63 6.75 -2.42
C TRP A 30 5.52 7.19 -3.36
N ALA A 31 5.84 7.47 -4.63
CA ALA A 31 4.85 7.81 -5.66
C ALA A 31 3.83 6.66 -5.85
N HIS A 32 4.27 5.39 -5.85
CA HIS A 32 3.36 4.23 -5.96
C HIS A 32 2.49 4.00 -4.70
N LEU A 33 2.82 4.63 -3.57
CA LEU A 33 2.01 4.62 -2.35
C LEU A 33 1.02 5.80 -2.30
N THR A 34 1.32 6.92 -2.94
CA THR A 34 0.60 8.18 -2.70
C THR A 34 -0.15 8.70 -3.92
N GLU A 35 0.35 8.47 -5.13
CA GLU A 35 -0.28 8.89 -6.38
C GLU A 35 -1.33 7.87 -6.83
N SER A 36 -2.57 8.32 -7.01
CA SER A 36 -3.72 7.45 -7.34
C SER A 36 -3.47 6.57 -8.57
N ASP A 37 -2.94 7.14 -9.66
CA ASP A 37 -2.80 6.45 -10.95
C ASP A 37 -1.67 5.41 -10.94
N LEU A 38 -0.66 5.60 -10.08
CA LEU A 38 0.39 4.60 -9.86
C LEU A 38 -0.09 3.52 -8.88
N ARG A 39 -0.74 3.92 -7.79
CA ARG A 39 -1.19 2.99 -6.75
C ARG A 39 -2.28 2.04 -7.23
N ARG A 40 -3.16 2.46 -8.15
CA ARG A 40 -4.18 1.58 -8.75
C ARG A 40 -3.59 0.41 -9.55
N GLN A 41 -2.32 0.45 -9.92
CA GLN A 41 -1.68 -0.63 -10.68
C GLN A 41 -1.37 -1.87 -9.83
N TRP A 42 -1.43 -1.75 -8.49
CA TRP A 42 -1.13 -2.86 -7.59
C TRP A 42 -2.06 -2.96 -6.38
N MET A 43 -2.71 -1.87 -5.99
CA MET A 43 -3.64 -1.84 -4.86
C MET A 43 -4.96 -1.16 -5.22
N ALA A 44 -5.04 0.17 -5.15
CA ALA A 44 -6.29 0.90 -5.30
C ALA A 44 -6.08 2.35 -5.75
N ALA A 45 -7.05 2.85 -6.53
CA ALA A 45 -7.16 4.26 -6.87
C ALA A 45 -7.65 5.09 -5.67
N GLY A 46 -7.62 6.42 -5.79
CA GLY A 46 -8.15 7.37 -4.81
C GLY A 46 -7.19 8.52 -4.57
N GLN A 47 -7.65 9.76 -4.62
CA GLN A 47 -6.80 10.89 -4.26
C GLN A 47 -6.64 10.96 -2.74
N MET A 48 -5.43 11.30 -2.30
CA MET A 48 -5.10 11.47 -0.89
C MET A 48 -4.48 12.86 -0.71
N GLU A 49 -5.02 13.66 0.20
CA GLU A 49 -4.32 14.85 0.67
C GLU A 49 -3.15 14.39 1.56
N MET A 50 -1.92 14.74 1.21
CA MET A 50 -0.72 14.33 1.96
C MET A 50 -0.59 15.09 3.28
N LYS A 51 -1.51 14.83 4.20
CA LYS A 51 -1.60 15.45 5.51
C LYS A 51 -2.22 14.49 6.52
N ALA A 52 -1.56 14.29 7.65
CA ALA A 52 -2.09 13.46 8.74
C ALA A 52 -3.46 13.97 9.21
N GLY A 53 -4.36 13.04 9.52
CA GLY A 53 -5.73 13.30 9.94
C GLY A 53 -6.72 13.49 8.80
N THR A 54 -6.29 13.58 7.53
CA THR A 54 -7.21 13.72 6.39
C THR A 54 -7.84 12.38 6.00
N SER A 55 -9.07 12.45 5.48
CA SER A 55 -9.81 11.30 4.96
C SER A 55 -9.60 11.12 3.46
N PHE A 56 -9.74 9.88 2.99
CA PHE A 56 -9.72 9.52 1.58
C PHE A 56 -10.61 8.29 1.34
N GLU A 57 -10.82 7.93 0.07
CA GLU A 57 -11.49 6.69 -0.33
C GLU A 57 -10.56 5.87 -1.24
N LEU A 58 -10.38 4.59 -0.91
CA LEU A 58 -9.73 3.63 -1.79
C LEU A 58 -10.76 2.96 -2.68
N VAL A 59 -10.45 2.84 -3.97
CA VAL A 59 -11.32 2.24 -4.98
C VAL A 59 -10.55 1.13 -5.70
N TRP A 60 -10.99 -0.12 -5.51
CA TRP A 60 -10.43 -1.31 -6.17
C TRP A 60 -11.24 -1.68 -7.39
N ARG A 61 -10.53 -1.96 -8.49
CA ARG A 61 -11.03 -2.55 -9.73
C ARG A 61 -10.11 -3.70 -10.11
N ASN A 62 -10.27 -4.83 -9.42
CA ASN A 62 -9.27 -5.91 -9.40
C ASN A 62 -9.14 -6.61 -10.77
N ASP A 63 -10.19 -6.56 -11.61
CA ASP A 63 -10.16 -7.05 -12.97
C ASP A 63 -9.24 -6.25 -13.89
N GLU A 64 -8.96 -4.99 -13.57
CA GLU A 64 -8.07 -4.11 -14.35
C GLU A 64 -6.58 -4.28 -14.00
N LEU A 65 -6.22 -5.16 -13.06
CA LEU A 65 -4.83 -5.36 -12.62
C LEU A 65 -3.98 -6.19 -13.60
N THR A 66 -4.62 -6.88 -14.55
CA THR A 66 -3.94 -7.68 -15.57
C THR A 66 -4.27 -7.18 -16.97
N ASP A 67 -3.39 -7.47 -17.93
CA ASP A 67 -3.64 -7.25 -19.35
C ASP A 67 -3.53 -8.60 -20.10
N PRO A 68 -4.63 -9.12 -20.68
CA PRO A 68 -5.97 -8.53 -20.71
C PRO A 68 -6.65 -8.53 -19.32
N PRO A 69 -7.72 -7.73 -19.12
CA PRO A 69 -8.48 -7.70 -17.87
C PRO A 69 -8.96 -9.09 -17.45
N GLY A 70 -8.82 -9.38 -16.15
CA GLY A 70 -9.16 -10.67 -15.56
C GLY A 70 -10.66 -10.90 -15.44
N GLN A 71 -11.10 -12.16 -15.48
CA GLN A 71 -12.49 -12.50 -15.17
C GLN A 71 -12.72 -12.43 -13.65
N ARG A 72 -13.66 -11.58 -13.23
CA ARG A 72 -14.06 -11.50 -11.81
C ARG A 72 -14.72 -12.80 -11.34
N PRO A 73 -14.48 -13.24 -10.10
CA PRO A 73 -15.23 -14.34 -9.50
C PRO A 73 -16.73 -14.02 -9.41
N ALA A 74 -17.57 -15.05 -9.51
CA ALA A 74 -19.02 -14.89 -9.38
C ALA A 74 -19.39 -14.29 -8.01
N GLY A 75 -20.30 -13.31 -8.02
CA GLY A 75 -20.76 -12.63 -6.81
C GLY A 75 -19.86 -11.49 -6.32
N PHE A 76 -18.69 -11.26 -6.92
CA PHE A 76 -17.85 -10.11 -6.60
C PHE A 76 -18.23 -8.89 -7.45
N PRO A 77 -18.31 -7.68 -6.85
CA PRO A 77 -18.63 -6.47 -7.58
C PRO A 77 -17.48 -6.08 -8.53
N GLU A 78 -17.79 -5.24 -9.52
CA GLU A 78 -16.77 -4.63 -10.40
C GLU A 78 -15.84 -3.71 -9.61
N GLU A 79 -16.42 -3.06 -8.60
CA GLU A 79 -15.74 -2.06 -7.80
C GLU A 79 -15.96 -2.34 -6.31
N HIS A 80 -14.89 -2.19 -5.52
CA HIS A 80 -14.98 -2.15 -4.06
C HIS A 80 -14.46 -0.81 -3.57
N ARG A 81 -15.10 -0.24 -2.55
CA ARG A 81 -14.73 1.05 -1.96
C ARG A 81 -14.50 0.92 -0.47
N MET A 82 -13.54 1.68 0.05
CA MET A 82 -13.26 1.74 1.48
C MET A 82 -12.80 3.14 1.87
N GLU A 83 -13.50 3.74 2.82
CA GLU A 83 -13.06 4.97 3.46
C GLU A 83 -11.84 4.70 4.35
N GLY A 84 -10.91 5.65 4.35
CA GLY A 84 -9.72 5.61 5.18
C GLY A 84 -9.33 7.00 5.69
N ARG A 85 -8.39 7.02 6.63
CA ARG A 85 -7.79 8.23 7.18
C ARG A 85 -6.28 8.03 7.31
N ILE A 86 -5.51 9.06 6.99
CA ILE A 86 -4.06 9.07 7.26
C ILE A 86 -3.86 9.27 8.77
N THR A 87 -3.22 8.31 9.43
CA THR A 87 -2.94 8.36 10.87
C THR A 87 -1.56 8.92 11.16
N GLU A 88 -0.58 8.58 10.33
CA GLU A 88 0.79 9.10 10.41
C GLU A 88 1.34 9.39 9.02
N LEU A 89 2.15 10.45 8.91
CA LEU A 89 2.78 10.85 7.66
C LEU A 89 4.14 11.48 7.95
N ASP A 90 5.20 10.89 7.40
CA ASP A 90 6.56 11.43 7.35
C ASP A 90 7.09 11.20 5.94
N ALA A 91 6.77 12.09 5.00
CA ALA A 91 7.11 11.89 3.60
C ALA A 91 8.63 12.07 3.36
N PRO A 92 9.30 11.20 2.58
CA PRO A 92 8.78 10.02 1.86
C PRO A 92 9.04 8.68 2.61
N ARG A 93 9.21 8.70 3.93
CA ARG A 93 9.65 7.55 4.74
C ARG A 93 8.54 6.75 5.39
N LYS A 94 7.40 7.36 5.72
CA LYS A 94 6.30 6.68 6.41
C LYS A 94 4.93 7.18 5.99
N LEU A 95 4.04 6.23 5.73
CA LEU A 95 2.60 6.44 5.56
C LEU A 95 1.86 5.40 6.39
N ALA A 96 1.05 5.83 7.35
CA ALA A 96 0.13 4.94 8.06
C ALA A 96 -1.31 5.38 7.83
N ILE A 97 -2.18 4.40 7.59
CA ILE A 97 -3.60 4.61 7.27
C ILE A 97 -4.48 3.65 8.05
N THR A 98 -5.73 4.07 8.30
CA THR A 98 -6.77 3.12 8.74
C THR A 98 -7.14 2.17 7.61
N TRP A 99 -7.66 0.99 7.97
CA TRP A 99 -8.11 -0.01 7.00
C TRP A 99 -9.52 -0.48 7.35
N GLY A 100 -10.53 0.21 6.83
CA GLY A 100 -11.93 -0.01 7.18
C GLY A 100 -12.11 -0.04 8.70
N ASN A 101 -12.69 -1.12 9.21
CA ASN A 101 -12.91 -1.34 10.65
C ASN A 101 -11.91 -2.32 11.28
N THR A 102 -10.91 -2.81 10.53
CA THR A 102 -10.06 -3.93 10.97
C THR A 102 -8.72 -3.50 11.57
N GLY A 103 -8.46 -2.19 11.68
CA GLY A 103 -7.22 -1.63 12.19
C GLY A 103 -6.59 -0.66 11.18
N GLY A 104 -5.32 -0.89 10.84
CA GLY A 104 -4.58 -0.03 9.91
C GLY A 104 -3.42 -0.75 9.21
N VAL A 105 -2.87 -0.07 8.22
CA VAL A 105 -1.68 -0.48 7.47
C VAL A 105 -0.63 0.62 7.60
N SER A 106 0.61 0.25 7.88
CA SER A 106 1.75 1.16 7.86
C SER A 106 2.74 0.73 6.80
N PHE A 107 3.19 1.68 5.99
CA PHE A 107 4.27 1.53 5.04
C PHE A 107 5.47 2.33 5.54
N SER A 108 6.62 1.68 5.70
CA SER A 108 7.90 2.30 6.04
C SER A 108 8.91 2.06 4.93
N LEU A 109 9.58 3.12 4.49
CA LEU A 109 10.55 3.10 3.41
C LEU A 109 11.94 3.47 3.94
N GLU A 110 12.90 2.57 3.77
CA GLU A 110 14.30 2.79 4.14
C GLU A 110 15.22 2.63 2.92
N PRO A 111 15.96 3.67 2.49
CA PRO A 111 16.94 3.53 1.40
C PRO A 111 18.06 2.54 1.77
N LYS A 112 18.37 1.62 0.85
CA LYS A 112 19.43 0.61 0.94
C LYS A 112 20.26 0.63 -0.35
N GLY A 113 21.17 1.60 -0.45
CA GLY A 113 21.98 1.79 -1.66
C GLY A 113 21.12 2.24 -2.84
N ASN A 114 21.03 1.41 -3.88
CA ASN A 114 20.20 1.67 -5.06
C ASN A 114 18.77 1.12 -4.94
N ASP A 115 18.46 0.48 -3.82
CA ASP A 115 17.18 -0.13 -3.53
C ASP A 115 16.51 0.55 -2.32
N VAL A 116 15.26 0.18 -2.06
CA VAL A 116 14.46 0.64 -0.92
C VAL A 116 13.87 -0.56 -0.23
N LEU A 117 14.13 -0.69 1.08
CA LEU A 117 13.41 -1.65 1.91
C LEU A 117 12.03 -1.08 2.22
N LEU A 118 10.99 -1.72 1.68
CA LEU A 118 9.61 -1.52 2.07
C LEU A 118 9.28 -2.51 3.19
N THR A 119 8.71 -1.99 4.29
CA THR A 119 8.10 -2.75 5.39
C THR A 119 6.67 -2.30 5.58
#